data_AF-A0AA43V2Q8-F1
#
_entry.id   AF-A0AA43V2Q8-F1
#
_cell.length_a   1.000
_cell.length_b   1.000
_cell.length_c   1.000
_cell.angle_alpha   90.00
_cell.angle_beta   90.00
_cell.angle_gamma   90.00
#
_symmetry.space_group_name_H-M   'P 1'
#
loop_
_entity.id
_entity.type
_entity.pdbx_description
1 polymer ?
#
loop_
_entity_poly.entity_id
_entity_poly.type
_entity_poly.pdbx_seq_one_letter_code
_entity_poly.pdbx_strand_id
1 'polypeptide(L)'
;FCVLLLMSFNLLSARLFGELEFWFSIIKIATIIGLIVVGFVMILFAFKTQFGHASFTNLYEHGIFAKGASGFFMSFQMALFSFVGIEMIGVTAGETKDPVKTIPKAINSVPIRILIFYVGALAVIMSIIPWQQVDPDNSPFVKLFALIGIPFAAGLINFVVLTAAASSCNSGIFSNSRMLFGLSSQQQAPPNFTKTNKYGVPHVAIFASSALLLVAALLNYIFPDATKVFTYVTTISTVLFLVVWGLIIIAYINYSRKNPDLHKNATYKLLGGKYMGYLIFVFFIFVFGLLFINVDTRRAIYFIPIWFILLG
;
A
#
# COMPACT_ATOMS: atom_id res chain seq x y z
N PHE A 1 15.79 -7.67 -14.37
CA PHE A 1 15.44 -9.11 -14.25
C PHE A 1 14.06 -9.32 -13.62
N CYS A 2 13.82 -8.94 -12.36
CA CYS A 2 12.54 -9.19 -11.66
C CYS A 2 11.30 -8.73 -12.44
N VAL A 3 11.34 -7.54 -13.05
CA VAL A 3 10.21 -7.02 -13.85
C VAL A 3 9.88 -7.92 -15.04
N LEU A 4 10.89 -8.43 -15.74
CA LEU A 4 10.69 -9.33 -16.89
C LEU A 4 10.06 -10.65 -16.44
N LEU A 5 10.51 -11.18 -15.29
CA LEU A 5 9.98 -12.41 -14.72
C LEU A 5 8.50 -12.24 -14.30
N LEU A 6 8.17 -11.15 -13.60
CA LEU A 6 6.78 -10.82 -13.25
C LEU A 6 5.91 -10.59 -14.49
N MET A 7 6.44 -9.90 -15.50
CA MET A 7 5.76 -9.68 -16.78
C MET A 7 5.46 -11.01 -17.48
N SER A 8 6.42 -11.93 -17.56
CA SER A 8 6.23 -13.26 -18.13
C SER A 8 5.11 -14.03 -17.42
N PHE A 9 5.06 -14.00 -16.09
CA PHE A 9 3.98 -14.66 -15.34
C PHE A 9 2.61 -14.03 -15.61
N ASN A 10 2.52 -12.70 -15.65
CA ASN A 10 1.27 -12.01 -15.95
C ASN A 10 0.77 -12.28 -17.38
N LEU A 11 1.66 -12.56 -18.34
CA LEU A 11 1.30 -12.90 -19.72
C LEU A 11 0.78 -14.33 -19.89
N LEU A 12 1.16 -15.25 -19.00
CA LEU A 12 0.84 -16.68 -19.13
C LEU A 12 -0.57 -17.02 -18.62
N SER A 13 -0.98 -16.50 -17.45
CA SER A 13 -2.32 -16.75 -16.91
C SER A 13 -2.68 -15.86 -15.73
N ALA A 14 -3.93 -15.42 -15.65
CA ALA A 14 -4.50 -14.78 -14.45
C ALA A 14 -4.56 -15.75 -13.25
N ARG A 15 -4.59 -17.07 -13.48
CA ARG A 15 -4.52 -18.07 -12.41
C ARG A 15 -3.14 -18.11 -11.75
N LEU A 16 -2.09 -17.96 -12.57
CA LEU A 16 -0.70 -17.93 -12.08
C LEU A 16 -0.45 -16.71 -11.20
N PHE A 17 -1.08 -15.57 -11.50
CA PHE A 17 -1.09 -14.41 -10.61
C PHE A 17 -1.61 -14.77 -9.21
N GLY A 18 -2.77 -15.41 -9.13
CA GLY A 18 -3.38 -15.81 -7.85
C GLY A 18 -2.53 -16.80 -7.05
N GLU A 19 -1.92 -17.79 -7.72
CA GLU A 19 -1.02 -18.76 -7.08
C GLU A 19 0.27 -18.08 -6.56
N LEU A 20 0.89 -17.19 -7.33
CA LEU A 20 2.07 -16.44 -6.89
C LEU A 20 1.76 -15.53 -5.70
N GLU A 21 0.65 -14.79 -5.76
CA GLU A 21 0.23 -13.94 -4.65
C GLU A 21 -0.08 -14.74 -3.38
N PHE A 22 -0.64 -15.94 -3.51
CA PHE A 22 -0.84 -16.84 -2.38
C PHE A 22 0.49 -17.20 -1.71
N TRP A 23 1.49 -17.64 -2.49
CA TRP A 23 2.81 -17.98 -1.96
C TRP A 23 3.54 -16.78 -1.37
N PHE A 24 3.56 -15.64 -2.06
CA PHE A 24 4.15 -14.40 -1.53
C PHE A 24 3.45 -13.95 -0.24
N SER A 25 2.14 -14.11 -0.14
CA SER A 25 1.38 -13.76 1.06
C SER A 25 1.73 -14.64 2.26
N ILE A 26 1.94 -15.95 2.05
CA ILE A 26 2.39 -16.85 3.11
C ILE A 26 3.73 -16.40 3.70
N ILE A 27 4.72 -16.09 2.86
CA ILE A 27 6.05 -15.65 3.30
C ILE A 27 5.95 -14.39 4.17
N LYS A 28 5.18 -13.39 3.72
CA LYS A 28 4.94 -12.14 4.46
C LYS A 28 4.27 -12.39 5.80
N ILE A 29 3.16 -13.13 5.82
CA ILE A 29 2.38 -13.39 7.02
C ILE A 29 3.20 -14.18 8.05
N ALA A 30 3.89 -15.24 7.62
CA ALA A 30 4.72 -16.06 8.51
C ALA A 30 5.82 -15.22 9.17
N THR A 31 6.47 -14.34 8.40
CA THR A 31 7.53 -13.47 8.92
C THR A 31 7.02 -12.47 9.95
N ILE A 32 5.89 -11.81 9.67
CA ILE A 32 5.31 -10.82 10.60
C ILE A 32 4.82 -11.51 11.88
N ILE A 33 4.18 -12.68 11.77
CA ILE A 33 3.75 -13.46 12.94
C ILE A 33 4.98 -13.88 13.76
N GLY A 34 6.01 -14.41 13.11
CA GLY A 34 7.26 -14.79 13.76
C GLY A 34 7.89 -13.62 14.52
N LEU A 35 7.92 -12.44 13.90
CA LEU A 35 8.38 -11.21 14.55
C LEU A 35 7.56 -10.86 15.79
N ILE A 36 6.23 -10.87 15.67
CA ILE A 36 5.33 -10.51 16.77
C ILE A 36 5.53 -11.47 17.94
N VAL A 37 5.60 -12.78 17.66
CA VAL A 37 5.82 -13.81 18.68
C VAL A 37 7.17 -13.62 19.37
N VAL A 38 8.26 -13.48 18.60
CA VAL A 38 9.61 -13.27 19.15
C VAL A 38 9.66 -12.02 20.02
N GLY A 39 9.13 -10.90 19.51
CA GLY A 39 9.17 -9.67 20.27
C GLY A 39 8.26 -9.70 21.51
N PHE A 40 7.12 -10.37 21.46
CA PHE A 40 6.28 -10.59 22.64
C PHE A 40 7.01 -11.42 23.71
N VAL A 41 7.73 -12.48 23.30
CA VAL A 41 8.59 -13.25 24.20
C VAL A 41 9.66 -12.37 24.83
N MET A 42 10.34 -11.52 24.06
CA MET A 42 11.34 -10.59 24.60
C MET A 42 10.74 -9.64 25.65
N ILE A 43 9.53 -9.14 25.40
CA ILE A 43 8.82 -8.25 26.34
C ILE A 43 8.44 -9.00 27.62
N LEU A 44 7.89 -10.21 27.51
CA LEU A 44 7.48 -11.02 28.67
C LEU A 44 8.65 -11.34 29.60
N PHE A 45 9.84 -11.61 29.05
CA PHE A 45 11.04 -11.89 29.82
C PHE A 45 11.87 -10.65 30.16
N ALA A 46 11.36 -9.44 29.88
CA ALA A 46 12.06 -8.17 30.07
C ALA A 46 13.50 -8.22 29.52
N PHE A 47 13.65 -8.75 28.30
CA PHE A 47 14.95 -9.04 27.70
C PHE A 47 15.81 -7.77 27.63
N LYS A 48 17.05 -7.85 28.11
CA LYS A 48 17.96 -6.72 28.12
C LYS A 48 18.56 -6.53 26.73
N THR A 49 18.30 -5.38 26.12
CA THR A 49 18.89 -4.97 24.84
C THR A 49 19.88 -3.83 25.05
N GLN A 50 20.62 -3.47 24.00
CA GLN A 50 21.47 -2.28 23.99
C GLN A 50 20.69 -0.96 24.15
N PHE A 51 19.36 -0.98 23.99
CA PHE A 51 18.48 0.18 24.07
C PHE A 51 17.68 0.25 25.40
N GLY A 52 17.93 -0.70 26.31
CA GLY A 52 17.16 -0.89 27.54
C GLY A 52 16.43 -2.22 27.59
N HIS A 53 15.53 -2.38 28.57
CA HIS A 53 14.70 -3.57 28.69
C HIS A 53 13.53 -3.52 27.70
N ALA A 54 13.26 -4.65 27.04
CA ALA A 54 12.05 -4.81 26.24
C ALA A 54 10.81 -4.70 27.14
N SER A 55 9.95 -3.71 26.87
CA SER A 55 8.80 -3.38 27.72
C SER A 55 7.78 -2.56 26.93
N PHE A 56 6.49 -2.77 27.19
CA PHE A 56 5.44 -1.90 26.64
C PHE A 56 5.54 -0.45 27.15
N THR A 57 6.27 -0.18 28.24
CA THR A 57 6.52 1.18 28.73
C THR A 57 7.27 2.02 27.69
N ASN A 58 8.16 1.42 26.90
CA ASN A 58 8.91 2.09 25.84
C ASN A 58 8.03 2.77 24.78
N LEU A 59 6.75 2.37 24.67
CA LEU A 59 5.79 2.99 23.76
C LEU A 59 5.38 4.41 24.16
N TYR A 60 5.34 4.71 25.45
CA TYR A 60 4.79 5.98 25.96
C TYR A 60 5.72 6.72 26.91
N GLU A 61 6.72 6.06 27.49
CA GLU A 61 7.67 6.63 28.46
C GLU A 61 8.45 7.81 27.87
N HIS A 62 8.75 7.75 26.56
CA HIS A 62 9.43 8.81 25.83
C HIS A 62 8.46 9.78 25.12
N GLY A 63 7.17 9.74 25.46
CA GLY A 63 6.10 10.50 24.81
C GLY A 63 5.46 9.74 23.64
N ILE A 64 4.19 10.06 23.37
CA ILE A 64 3.34 9.37 22.37
C ILE A 64 3.38 10.08 20.99
N PHE A 65 3.78 11.36 20.95
CA PHE A 65 3.88 12.16 19.73
C PHE A 65 5.33 12.43 19.36
N ALA A 66 5.89 11.56 18.50
CA ALA A 66 7.21 11.78 17.94
C ALA A 66 7.25 13.12 17.18
N LYS A 67 8.16 14.01 17.58
CA LYS A 67 8.27 15.39 17.06
C LYS A 67 7.02 16.26 17.29
N GLY A 68 6.24 15.97 18.34
CA GLY A 68 5.05 16.74 18.72
C GLY A 68 3.87 16.58 17.76
N ALA A 69 2.86 17.44 17.91
CA ALA A 69 1.65 17.38 17.10
C ALA A 69 1.91 17.58 15.59
N SER A 70 2.90 18.41 15.23
CA SER A 70 3.28 18.62 13.83
C SER A 70 3.82 17.35 13.18
N GLY A 71 4.67 16.59 13.87
CA GLY A 71 5.19 15.29 13.41
C GLY A 71 4.08 14.27 13.17
N PHE A 72 3.10 14.21 14.07
CA PHE A 72 1.91 13.37 13.91
C PHE A 72 1.14 13.70 12.63
N PHE A 73 0.83 14.97 12.39
CA PHE A 73 0.13 15.38 11.18
C PHE A 73 0.96 15.12 9.91
N MET A 74 2.27 15.36 9.95
CA MET A 74 3.16 15.07 8.81
C MET A 74 3.26 13.57 8.50
N SER A 75 3.04 12.68 9.48
CA SER A 75 3.07 11.23 9.27
C SER A 75 1.89 10.69 8.45
N PHE A 76 0.78 11.44 8.33
CA PHE A 76 -0.41 11.01 7.58
C PHE A 76 -0.11 10.69 6.12
N GLN A 77 0.84 11.39 5.50
CA GLN A 77 1.27 11.10 4.13
C GLN A 77 1.74 9.64 4.00
N MET A 78 2.72 9.24 4.81
CA MET A 78 3.31 7.91 4.71
C MET A 78 2.32 6.84 5.16
N ALA A 79 1.51 7.15 6.18
CA ALA A 79 0.42 6.28 6.61
C ALA A 79 -0.58 6.02 5.47
N LEU A 80 -1.02 7.04 4.74
CA LEU A 80 -1.94 6.87 3.61
C LEU A 80 -1.30 6.18 2.42
N PHE A 81 -0.05 6.52 2.11
CA PHE A 81 0.72 5.84 1.08
C PHE A 81 0.76 4.33 1.32
N SER A 82 0.87 3.90 2.58
CA SER A 82 0.88 2.46 2.93
C SER A 82 -0.42 1.71 2.62
N PHE A 83 -1.53 2.42 2.36
CA PHE A 83 -2.84 1.84 2.01
C PHE A 83 -3.20 1.96 0.53
N VAL A 84 -2.29 2.53 -0.29
CA VAL A 84 -2.45 2.54 -1.75
C VAL A 84 -2.56 1.10 -2.27
N GLY A 85 -3.50 0.86 -3.19
CA GLY A 85 -3.79 -0.46 -3.73
C GLY A 85 -5.05 -1.11 -3.14
N ILE A 86 -5.67 -0.52 -2.11
CA ILE A 86 -6.93 -1.04 -1.56
C ILE A 86 -8.08 -1.03 -2.59
N GLU A 87 -8.03 -0.12 -3.56
CA GLU A 87 -8.98 -0.04 -4.68
C GLU A 87 -8.92 -1.27 -5.60
N MET A 88 -7.87 -2.07 -5.54
CA MET A 88 -7.74 -3.32 -6.31
C MET A 88 -8.84 -4.34 -5.96
N ILE A 89 -9.44 -4.24 -4.77
CA ILE A 89 -10.62 -5.03 -4.41
C ILE A 89 -11.78 -4.76 -5.39
N GLY A 90 -11.91 -3.52 -5.86
CA GLY A 90 -12.92 -3.14 -6.86
C GLY A 90 -12.64 -3.77 -8.23
N VAL A 91 -11.38 -3.75 -8.69
CA VAL A 91 -10.97 -4.35 -9.97
C VAL A 91 -11.18 -5.87 -9.95
N THR A 92 -10.77 -6.52 -8.85
CA THR A 92 -10.87 -7.98 -8.68
C THR A 92 -12.30 -8.46 -8.45
N ALA A 93 -13.23 -7.59 -8.02
CA ALA A 93 -14.63 -7.94 -7.87
C ALA A 93 -15.26 -8.43 -9.19
N GLY A 94 -14.85 -7.88 -10.33
CA GLY A 94 -15.34 -8.30 -11.65
C GLY A 94 -14.88 -9.70 -12.09
N GLU A 95 -13.78 -10.20 -11.54
CA GLU A 95 -13.20 -11.51 -11.88
C GLU A 95 -13.45 -12.57 -10.78
N THR A 96 -14.11 -12.20 -9.68
CA THR A 96 -14.35 -13.08 -8.53
C THR A 96 -15.56 -14.00 -8.77
N LYS A 97 -15.42 -15.31 -8.49
CA LYS A 97 -16.48 -16.31 -8.74
C LYS A 97 -17.79 -16.07 -7.97
N ASP A 98 -17.71 -15.65 -6.70
CA ASP A 98 -18.87 -15.27 -5.88
C ASP A 98 -18.59 -13.91 -5.22
N PRO A 99 -18.79 -12.80 -5.95
CA PRO A 99 -18.42 -11.47 -5.46
C PRO A 99 -19.32 -11.04 -4.29
N VAL A 100 -20.58 -11.49 -4.27
CA VAL A 100 -21.57 -11.13 -3.23
C VAL A 100 -21.15 -11.64 -1.85
N LYS A 101 -20.52 -12.82 -1.77
CA LYS A 101 -20.00 -13.34 -0.49
C LYS A 101 -18.53 -13.02 -0.26
N THR A 102 -17.71 -13.07 -1.30
CA THR A 102 -16.24 -13.00 -1.17
C THR A 102 -15.77 -11.58 -0.90
N ILE A 103 -16.33 -10.58 -1.59
CA ILE A 103 -15.89 -9.18 -1.45
C ILE A 103 -16.21 -8.62 -0.05
N PRO A 104 -17.42 -8.80 0.52
CA PRO A 104 -17.68 -8.35 1.89
C PRO A 104 -16.78 -9.02 2.93
N LYS A 105 -16.53 -10.33 2.80
CA LYS A 105 -15.61 -11.05 3.69
C LYS A 105 -14.19 -10.49 3.61
N ALA A 106 -13.71 -10.22 2.39
CA ALA A 106 -12.40 -9.62 2.18
C ALA A 106 -12.32 -8.24 2.85
N ILE A 107 -13.27 -7.35 2.57
CA ILE A 107 -13.31 -5.98 3.13
C ILE A 107 -13.35 -6.02 4.67
N ASN A 108 -14.25 -6.81 5.26
CA ASN A 108 -14.37 -6.89 6.73
C ASN A 108 -13.13 -7.50 7.41
N SER A 109 -12.34 -8.28 6.69
CA SER A 109 -11.08 -8.84 7.23
C SER A 109 -9.91 -7.86 7.20
N VAL A 110 -9.96 -6.83 6.34
CA VAL A 110 -8.85 -5.88 6.15
C VAL A 110 -8.49 -5.13 7.44
N PRO A 111 -9.43 -4.52 8.21
CA PRO A 111 -9.10 -3.79 9.42
C PRO A 111 -8.37 -4.63 10.47
N ILE A 112 -8.85 -5.86 10.72
CA ILE A 112 -8.21 -6.78 11.68
C ILE A 112 -6.79 -7.13 11.24
N ARG A 113 -6.58 -7.39 9.94
CA ARG A 113 -5.25 -7.67 9.39
C ARG A 113 -4.30 -6.48 9.53
N ILE A 114 -4.79 -5.26 9.32
CA ILE A 114 -4.00 -4.03 9.53
C ILE A 114 -3.61 -3.89 11.01
N LEU A 115 -4.56 -4.08 11.93
CA LEU A 115 -4.28 -3.99 13.37
C LEU A 115 -3.22 -5.03 13.80
N ILE A 116 -3.33 -6.26 13.34
CA ILE A 116 -2.39 -7.33 13.71
C ILE A 116 -1.03 -7.12 13.04
N PHE A 117 -0.99 -7.05 11.71
CA PHE A 117 0.27 -7.12 10.97
C PHE A 117 1.01 -5.79 10.89
N TYR A 118 0.29 -4.67 10.92
CA TYR A 118 0.90 -3.34 10.82
C TYR A 118 1.07 -2.74 12.20
N VAL A 119 -0.03 -2.49 12.90
CA VAL A 119 0.00 -1.82 14.21
C VAL A 119 0.65 -2.72 15.27
N GLY A 120 0.32 -4.01 15.30
CA GLY A 120 0.90 -4.98 16.22
C GLY A 120 2.41 -5.16 16.02
N ALA A 121 2.87 -5.29 14.79
CA ALA A 121 4.30 -5.40 14.49
C ALA A 121 5.07 -4.14 14.92
N LEU A 122 4.54 -2.94 14.62
CA LEU A 122 5.16 -1.68 15.05
C LEU A 122 5.17 -1.53 16.56
N ALA A 123 4.06 -1.87 17.24
CA ALA A 123 3.98 -1.82 18.69
C ALA A 123 5.02 -2.75 19.35
N VAL A 124 5.19 -3.97 18.82
CA VAL A 124 6.21 -4.91 19.31
C VAL A 124 7.61 -4.37 19.08
N ILE A 125 7.92 -3.87 17.87
CA ILE A 125 9.23 -3.28 17.56
C ILE A 125 9.53 -2.11 18.50
N MET A 126 8.59 -1.18 18.66
CA MET A 126 8.76 0.03 19.48
C MET A 126 8.81 -0.27 20.98
N SER A 127 8.24 -1.40 21.42
CA SER A 127 8.38 -1.89 22.80
C SER A 127 9.79 -2.42 23.09
N ILE A 128 10.59 -2.73 22.06
CA ILE A 128 11.92 -3.31 22.19
C ILE A 128 13.00 -2.26 21.87
N ILE A 129 12.76 -1.48 20.83
CA ILE A 129 13.61 -0.37 20.38
C ILE A 129 12.78 0.90 20.54
N PRO A 130 13.04 1.72 21.58
CA PRO A 130 12.34 2.98 21.77
C PRO A 130 12.35 3.82 20.49
N TRP A 131 11.23 4.48 20.19
CA TRP A 131 11.04 5.15 18.90
C TRP A 131 12.09 6.23 18.59
N GLN A 132 12.71 6.81 19.62
CA GLN A 132 13.80 7.80 19.50
C GLN A 132 15.11 7.19 18.97
N GLN A 133 15.29 5.89 19.12
CA GLN A 133 16.51 5.14 18.79
C GLN A 133 16.33 4.29 17.53
N VAL A 134 15.18 4.40 16.87
CA VAL A 134 14.94 3.77 15.57
C VAL A 134 15.75 4.54 14.53
N ASP A 135 16.69 3.82 13.95
CA ASP A 135 17.56 4.30 12.90
C ASP A 135 16.85 4.26 11.54
N PRO A 136 16.69 5.40 10.86
CA PRO A 136 16.00 5.46 9.57
C PRO A 136 16.72 4.69 8.46
N ASP A 137 18.04 4.51 8.54
CA ASP A 137 18.84 3.93 7.47
C ASP A 137 18.89 2.39 7.53
N ASN A 138 18.42 1.82 8.63
CA ASN A 138 18.46 0.39 8.87
C ASN A 138 17.07 -0.18 9.15
N SER A 139 16.80 -1.36 8.60
CA SER A 139 15.51 -2.03 8.82
C SER A 139 15.32 -2.40 10.30
N PRO A 140 14.26 -1.89 10.97
CA PRO A 140 13.97 -2.23 12.36
C PRO A 140 13.63 -3.72 12.53
N PHE A 141 13.08 -4.35 11.47
CA PHE A 141 12.82 -5.79 11.41
C PHE A 141 14.13 -6.57 11.48
N VAL A 142 15.15 -6.16 10.71
CA VAL A 142 16.48 -6.79 10.76
C VAL A 142 17.11 -6.60 12.13
N LYS A 143 17.05 -5.38 12.69
CA LYS A 143 17.62 -5.07 14.00
C LYS A 143 17.02 -5.93 15.10
N LEU A 144 15.71 -6.12 15.10
CA LEU A 144 15.04 -6.96 16.09
C LEU A 144 15.58 -8.40 16.08
N PHE A 145 15.64 -9.04 14.91
CA PHE A 145 16.15 -10.41 14.80
C PHE A 145 17.65 -10.51 15.08
N ALA A 146 18.42 -9.45 14.82
CA ALA A 146 19.83 -9.38 15.21
C ALA A 146 20.01 -9.32 16.74
N LEU A 147 19.11 -8.66 17.48
CA LEU A 147 19.17 -8.58 18.95
C LEU A 147 19.04 -9.94 19.64
N ILE A 148 18.34 -10.90 19.03
CA ILE A 148 18.22 -12.27 19.54
C ILE A 148 19.30 -13.22 19.01
N GLY A 149 20.29 -12.68 18.28
CA GLY A 149 21.46 -13.44 17.84
C GLY A 149 21.26 -14.31 16.60
N ILE A 150 20.25 -14.07 15.77
CA ILE A 150 20.06 -14.82 14.50
C ILE A 150 21.07 -14.29 13.46
N PRO A 151 22.12 -15.06 13.07
CA PRO A 151 23.21 -14.54 12.24
C PRO A 151 22.79 -14.19 10.80
N PHE A 152 21.78 -14.88 10.29
CA PHE A 152 21.24 -14.69 8.93
C PHE A 152 19.98 -13.82 8.90
N ALA A 153 19.65 -13.14 9.99
CA ALA A 153 18.46 -12.29 10.13
C ALA A 153 18.34 -11.25 9.01
N ALA A 154 19.43 -10.57 8.69
CA ALA A 154 19.49 -9.57 7.63
C ALA A 154 19.11 -10.18 6.27
N GLY A 155 19.70 -11.33 5.93
CA GLY A 155 19.41 -12.03 4.67
C GLY A 155 17.96 -12.49 4.58
N LEU A 156 17.44 -13.07 5.66
CA LEU A 156 16.04 -13.54 5.72
C LEU A 156 15.05 -12.39 5.53
N ILE A 157 15.23 -11.29 6.27
CA ILE A 157 14.32 -10.15 6.17
C ILE A 157 14.46 -9.44 4.83
N ASN A 158 15.67 -9.30 4.29
CA ASN A 158 15.86 -8.75 2.95
C ASN A 158 15.15 -9.63 1.89
N PHE A 159 15.24 -10.96 2.00
CA PHE A 159 14.49 -11.87 1.15
C PHE A 159 12.97 -11.63 1.27
N VAL A 160 12.44 -11.53 2.48
CA VAL A 160 11.01 -11.26 2.71
C VAL A 160 10.59 -9.92 2.11
N VAL A 161 11.37 -8.85 2.33
CA VAL A 161 11.11 -7.51 1.76
C VAL A 161 11.12 -7.55 0.24
N LEU A 162 12.06 -8.27 -0.38
CA LEU A 162 12.09 -8.45 -1.84
C LEU A 162 10.87 -9.20 -2.35
N THR A 163 10.42 -10.25 -1.66
CA THR A 163 9.17 -10.96 -2.05
C THR A 163 7.94 -10.07 -1.88
N ALA A 164 7.90 -9.21 -0.85
CA ALA A 164 6.83 -8.25 -0.64
C ALA A 164 6.80 -7.18 -1.74
N ALA A 165 7.96 -6.64 -2.11
CA ALA A 165 8.10 -5.71 -3.22
C ALA A 165 7.68 -6.37 -4.54
N ALA A 166 8.10 -7.61 -4.80
CA ALA A 166 7.72 -8.36 -6.00
C ALA A 166 6.20 -8.58 -6.09
N SER A 167 5.55 -8.95 -4.99
CA SER A 167 4.08 -9.08 -4.88
C SER A 167 3.37 -7.75 -5.14
N SER A 168 3.86 -6.64 -4.60
CA SER A 168 3.31 -5.31 -4.88
C SER A 168 3.43 -4.93 -6.37
N CYS A 169 4.59 -5.17 -6.98
CA CYS A 169 4.82 -4.91 -8.40
C CYS A 169 3.92 -5.79 -9.29
N ASN A 170 3.77 -7.07 -8.93
CA ASN A 170 2.91 -8.02 -9.63
C ASN A 170 1.44 -7.57 -9.60
N SER A 171 0.94 -7.19 -8.42
CA SER A 171 -0.40 -6.64 -8.22
C SER A 171 -0.61 -5.33 -8.99
N GLY A 172 0.40 -4.46 -9.04
CA GLY A 172 0.39 -3.23 -9.84
C GLY A 172 0.27 -3.49 -11.35
N ILE A 173 1.09 -4.40 -11.90
CA ILE A 173 1.03 -4.79 -13.31
C ILE A 173 -0.35 -5.38 -13.65
N PHE A 174 -0.86 -6.25 -12.78
CA PHE A 174 -2.19 -6.84 -12.92
C PHE A 174 -3.27 -5.75 -12.96
N SER A 175 -3.40 -4.93 -11.92
CA SER A 175 -4.45 -3.92 -11.80
C SER A 175 -4.39 -2.89 -12.94
N ASN A 176 -3.21 -2.34 -13.22
CA ASN A 176 -3.03 -1.31 -14.25
C ASN A 176 -3.38 -1.83 -15.65
N SER A 177 -2.99 -3.07 -15.96
CA SER A 177 -3.32 -3.66 -17.25
C SER A 177 -4.83 -3.84 -17.46
N ARG A 178 -5.59 -4.19 -16.42
CA ARG A 178 -7.05 -4.35 -16.49
C ARG A 178 -7.76 -3.00 -16.55
N MET A 179 -7.29 -2.02 -15.79
CA MET A 179 -7.83 -0.65 -15.86
C MET A 179 -7.63 -0.04 -17.25
N LEU A 180 -6.42 -0.15 -17.82
CA LEU A 180 -6.13 0.34 -19.17
C LEU A 180 -6.96 -0.37 -20.24
N PHE A 181 -7.11 -1.70 -20.13
CA PHE A 181 -7.99 -2.47 -21.01
C PHE A 181 -9.44 -1.99 -20.92
N GLY A 182 -9.99 -1.84 -19.70
CA GLY A 182 -11.36 -1.39 -19.47
C GLY A 182 -11.64 0.01 -20.01
N LEU A 183 -10.71 0.96 -19.80
CA LEU A 183 -10.79 2.31 -20.36
C LEU A 183 -10.76 2.29 -21.90
N SER A 184 -9.85 1.49 -22.47
CA SER A 184 -9.71 1.36 -23.92
C SER A 184 -10.95 0.75 -24.57
N SER A 185 -11.57 -0.25 -23.92
CA SER A 185 -12.85 -0.82 -24.36
C SER A 185 -14.01 0.18 -24.34
N GLN A 186 -13.93 1.21 -23.50
CA GLN A 186 -14.91 2.30 -23.43
C GLN A 186 -14.52 3.52 -24.28
N GLN A 187 -13.51 3.39 -25.16
CA GLN A 187 -12.98 4.50 -25.99
C GLN A 187 -12.40 5.67 -25.18
N GLN A 188 -12.01 5.44 -23.93
CA GLN A 188 -11.40 6.42 -23.02
C GLN A 188 -9.87 6.29 -22.94
N ALA A 189 -9.26 5.35 -23.69
CA ALA A 189 -7.82 5.17 -23.82
C ALA A 189 -7.46 4.68 -25.23
N PRO A 190 -6.19 4.77 -25.66
CA PRO A 190 -5.77 4.33 -27.00
C PRO A 190 -6.26 2.91 -27.33
N PRO A 191 -6.79 2.66 -28.55
CA PRO A 191 -7.48 1.41 -28.88
C PRO A 191 -6.56 0.18 -28.81
N ASN A 192 -5.24 0.38 -28.94
CA ASN A 192 -4.25 -0.69 -28.87
C ASN A 192 -4.28 -1.47 -27.54
N PHE A 193 -4.76 -0.85 -26.45
CA PHE A 193 -4.86 -1.50 -25.14
C PHE A 193 -6.01 -2.52 -25.04
N THR A 194 -6.94 -2.55 -25.99
CA THR A 194 -7.97 -3.61 -26.09
C THR A 194 -7.43 -4.96 -26.59
N LYS A 195 -6.19 -5.02 -27.09
CA LYS A 195 -5.63 -6.25 -27.66
C LYS A 195 -5.30 -7.28 -26.57
N THR A 196 -5.89 -8.46 -26.67
CA THR A 196 -5.60 -9.60 -25.79
C THR A 196 -4.72 -10.65 -26.49
N ASN A 197 -4.03 -11.47 -25.70
CA ASN A 197 -3.30 -12.63 -26.22
C ASN A 197 -4.21 -13.87 -26.31
N LYS A 198 -3.67 -15.02 -26.75
CA LYS A 198 -4.41 -16.30 -26.83
C LYS A 198 -5.01 -16.80 -25.51
N TYR A 199 -4.58 -16.26 -24.37
CA TYR A 199 -5.08 -16.60 -23.04
C TYR A 199 -6.07 -15.56 -22.50
N GLY A 200 -6.50 -14.59 -23.33
CA GLY A 200 -7.43 -13.53 -22.93
C GLY A 200 -6.81 -12.40 -22.11
N VAL A 201 -5.48 -12.32 -22.04
CA VAL A 201 -4.78 -11.33 -21.20
C VAL A 201 -4.40 -10.07 -22.02
N PRO A 202 -4.62 -8.84 -21.51
CA PRO A 202 -4.30 -7.58 -22.22
C PRO A 202 -2.79 -7.32 -22.28
N HIS A 203 -2.10 -8.02 -23.19
CA HIS A 203 -0.64 -8.04 -23.28
C HIS A 203 -0.03 -6.66 -23.56
N VAL A 204 -0.66 -5.82 -24.40
CA VAL A 204 -0.16 -4.46 -24.69
C VAL A 204 -0.15 -3.60 -23.42
N ALA A 205 -1.19 -3.71 -22.60
CA ALA A 205 -1.28 -2.98 -21.34
C ALA A 205 -0.27 -3.48 -20.29
N ILE A 206 0.02 -4.80 -20.29
CA ILE A 206 1.08 -5.39 -19.46
C ILE A 206 2.46 -4.88 -19.88
N PHE A 207 2.75 -4.84 -21.18
CA PHE A 207 4.04 -4.31 -21.67
C PHE A 207 4.21 -2.84 -21.29
N ALA A 208 3.19 -2.01 -21.49
CA ALA A 208 3.24 -0.60 -21.10
C ALA A 208 3.45 -0.42 -19.59
N SER A 209 2.70 -1.17 -18.76
CA SER A 209 2.85 -1.12 -17.30
C SER A 209 4.24 -1.56 -16.83
N SER A 210 4.78 -2.61 -17.45
CA SER A 210 6.13 -3.14 -17.14
C SER A 210 7.23 -2.19 -17.60
N ALA A 211 7.06 -1.53 -18.75
CA ALA A 211 7.98 -0.51 -19.25
C ALA A 211 8.04 0.70 -18.30
N LEU A 212 6.89 1.20 -17.83
CA LEU A 212 6.85 2.27 -16.83
C LEU A 212 7.53 1.87 -15.52
N LEU A 213 7.35 0.63 -15.07
CA LEU A 213 8.02 0.12 -13.88
C LEU A 213 9.54 0.02 -14.06
N LEU A 214 10.01 -0.36 -15.26
CA LEU A 214 11.44 -0.31 -15.61
C LEU A 214 11.98 1.12 -15.61
N VAL A 215 11.24 2.09 -16.15
CA VAL A 215 11.62 3.51 -16.09
C VAL A 215 11.75 3.97 -14.64
N ALA A 216 10.79 3.63 -13.77
CA ALA A 216 10.86 3.94 -12.34
C ALA A 216 12.10 3.32 -11.66
N ALA A 217 12.45 2.07 -12.02
CA ALA A 217 13.67 1.43 -11.52
C ALA A 217 14.95 2.12 -12.03
N LEU A 218 14.96 2.58 -13.28
CA LEU A 218 16.09 3.32 -13.86
C LEU A 218 16.28 4.70 -13.20
N LEU A 219 15.19 5.38 -12.83
CA LEU A 219 15.29 6.65 -12.09
C LEU A 219 16.08 6.48 -10.79
N ASN A 220 15.89 5.37 -10.07
CA ASN A 220 16.66 5.10 -8.84
C ASN A 220 18.18 4.93 -9.11
N TYR A 221 18.56 4.48 -10.31
CA TYR A 221 19.97 4.38 -10.70
C TYR A 221 20.58 5.72 -11.14
N ILE A 222 19.77 6.59 -11.77
CA ILE A 222 20.23 7.87 -12.34
C ILE A 222 20.37 8.94 -11.25
N PHE A 223 19.49 8.94 -10.25
CA PHE A 223 19.50 9.96 -9.20
C PHE A 223 20.39 9.51 -8.02
N PRO A 224 21.37 10.33 -7.58
CA PRO A 224 22.29 9.97 -6.49
C PRO A 224 21.62 9.81 -5.12
N ASP A 225 20.44 10.39 -4.94
CA ASP A 225 19.72 10.44 -3.66
C ASP A 225 18.41 9.65 -3.77
N ALA A 226 18.49 8.34 -3.51
CA ALA A 226 17.35 7.43 -3.55
C ALA A 226 16.23 7.84 -2.58
N THR A 227 16.57 8.47 -1.46
CA THR A 227 15.61 8.95 -0.45
C THR A 227 14.77 10.09 -1.01
N LYS A 228 15.38 11.04 -1.73
CA LYS A 228 14.64 12.10 -2.43
C LYS A 228 13.73 11.53 -3.52
N VAL A 229 14.22 10.61 -4.34
CA VAL A 229 13.39 9.96 -5.39
C VAL A 229 12.20 9.27 -4.75
N PHE A 230 12.43 8.48 -3.70
CA PHE A 230 11.39 7.81 -2.95
C PHE A 230 10.35 8.81 -2.43
N THR A 231 10.80 9.89 -1.79
CA THR A 231 9.92 10.92 -1.23
C THR A 231 9.07 11.58 -2.31
N TYR A 232 9.64 11.92 -3.46
CA TYR A 232 8.88 12.51 -4.57
C TYR A 232 7.86 11.53 -5.17
N VAL A 233 8.27 10.30 -5.46
CA VAL A 233 7.39 9.28 -6.04
C VAL A 233 6.24 8.95 -5.11
N THR A 234 6.50 8.74 -3.81
CA THR A 234 5.44 8.45 -2.83
C THR A 234 4.53 9.64 -2.61
N THR A 235 5.04 10.88 -2.64
CA THR A 235 4.22 12.09 -2.53
C THR A 235 3.28 12.23 -3.73
N ILE A 236 3.82 12.17 -4.97
CA ILE A 236 3.01 12.28 -6.19
C ILE A 236 1.95 11.17 -6.22
N SER A 237 2.35 9.94 -5.92
CA SER A 237 1.43 8.80 -5.83
C SER A 237 0.32 9.05 -4.82
N THR A 238 0.65 9.46 -3.59
CA THR A 238 -0.33 9.74 -2.53
C THR A 238 -1.36 10.77 -2.98
N VAL A 239 -0.92 11.86 -3.63
CA VAL A 239 -1.85 12.89 -4.08
C VAL A 239 -2.75 12.40 -5.21
N LEU A 240 -2.21 11.68 -6.20
CA LEU A 240 -3.03 11.10 -7.27
C LEU A 240 -4.09 10.15 -6.69
N PHE A 241 -3.71 9.32 -5.73
CA PHE A 241 -4.65 8.42 -5.06
C PHE A 241 -5.66 9.15 -4.17
N LEU A 242 -5.29 10.25 -3.51
CA LEU A 242 -6.26 11.09 -2.81
C LEU A 242 -7.32 11.66 -3.76
N VAL A 243 -6.93 12.07 -4.98
CA VAL A 243 -7.89 12.52 -5.99
C VAL A 243 -8.77 11.36 -6.45
N VAL A 244 -8.19 10.19 -6.77
CA VAL A 244 -8.95 9.00 -7.19
C VAL A 244 -9.95 8.58 -6.10
N TRP A 245 -9.50 8.43 -4.85
CA TRP A 245 -10.37 8.07 -3.74
C TRP A 245 -11.41 9.16 -3.45
N GLY A 246 -11.05 10.44 -3.59
CA GLY A 246 -12.00 11.55 -3.53
C GLY A 246 -13.11 11.42 -4.57
N LEU A 247 -12.77 11.13 -5.83
CA LEU A 247 -13.73 10.90 -6.91
C LEU A 247 -14.61 9.67 -6.64
N ILE A 248 -14.04 8.58 -6.12
CA ILE A 248 -14.81 7.38 -5.71
C ILE A 248 -15.85 7.73 -4.65
N ILE A 249 -15.47 8.51 -3.64
CA ILE A 249 -16.38 8.95 -2.57
C ILE A 249 -17.45 9.90 -3.09
N ILE A 250 -17.10 10.85 -3.96
CA ILE A 250 -18.06 11.74 -4.63
C ILE A 250 -19.07 10.92 -5.46
N ALA A 251 -18.58 9.95 -6.24
CA ALA A 251 -19.41 9.05 -7.02
C ALA A 251 -20.36 8.25 -6.13
N TYR A 252 -19.87 7.72 -5.00
CA TYR A 252 -20.69 7.01 -4.02
C TYR A 252 -21.78 7.90 -3.40
N ILE A 253 -21.44 9.14 -3.01
CA ILE A 253 -22.39 10.10 -2.45
C ILE A 253 -23.48 10.43 -3.48
N ASN A 254 -23.08 10.67 -4.74
CA ASN A 254 -24.00 10.97 -5.83
C ASN A 254 -24.88 9.77 -6.18
N TYR A 255 -24.32 8.55 -6.19
CA TYR A 255 -25.06 7.31 -6.39
C TYR A 255 -26.11 7.12 -5.28
N SER A 256 -25.73 7.31 -4.03
CA SER A 256 -26.62 7.17 -2.86
C SER A 256 -27.74 8.22 -2.85
N ARG A 257 -27.50 9.41 -3.42
CA ARG A 257 -28.50 10.47 -3.58
C ARG A 257 -29.46 10.21 -4.74
N LYS A 258 -28.94 9.81 -5.90
CA LYS A 258 -29.74 9.62 -7.12
C LYS A 258 -30.54 8.30 -7.13
N ASN A 259 -30.03 7.27 -6.46
CA ASN A 259 -30.63 5.92 -6.48
C ASN A 259 -30.90 5.42 -5.04
N PRO A 260 -31.78 6.07 -4.27
CA PRO A 260 -32.01 5.73 -2.87
C PRO A 260 -32.53 4.29 -2.67
N ASP A 261 -33.38 3.80 -3.56
CA ASP A 261 -33.98 2.46 -3.43
C ASP A 261 -33.00 1.34 -3.77
N LEU A 262 -32.16 1.53 -4.80
CA LEU A 262 -31.06 0.61 -5.10
C LEU A 262 -30.02 0.59 -3.98
N HIS A 263 -29.72 1.75 -3.38
CA HIS A 263 -28.82 1.83 -2.24
C HIS A 263 -29.40 1.14 -0.99
N LYS A 264 -30.72 1.25 -0.75
CA LYS A 264 -31.40 0.51 0.32
C LYS A 264 -31.37 -1.00 0.11
N ASN A 265 -31.42 -1.46 -1.13
CA ASN A 265 -31.40 -2.89 -1.46
C ASN A 265 -29.99 -3.48 -1.66
N ALA A 266 -28.94 -2.67 -1.52
CA ALA A 266 -27.56 -3.15 -1.64
C ALA A 266 -27.21 -4.16 -0.54
N THR A 267 -26.60 -5.28 -0.93
CA THR A 267 -26.20 -6.38 -0.03
C THR A 267 -25.07 -5.98 0.93
N TYR A 268 -24.24 -5.01 0.55
CA TYR A 268 -23.15 -4.49 1.36
C TYR A 268 -23.19 -2.95 1.36
N LYS A 269 -23.16 -2.34 2.55
CA LYS A 269 -23.36 -0.89 2.74
C LYS A 269 -22.24 -0.29 3.57
N LEU A 270 -21.89 0.95 3.27
CA LEU A 270 -20.99 1.74 4.10
C LEU A 270 -21.70 2.10 5.41
N LEU A 271 -21.08 1.79 6.54
CA LEU A 271 -21.55 2.20 7.86
C LEU A 271 -21.71 3.74 7.90
N GLY A 272 -22.88 4.24 8.28
CA GLY A 272 -23.17 5.69 8.30
C GLY A 272 -23.53 6.29 6.93
N GLY A 273 -23.56 5.49 5.86
CA GLY A 273 -24.07 5.89 4.55
C GLY A 273 -23.37 7.12 3.96
N LYS A 274 -24.15 8.06 3.43
CA LYS A 274 -23.65 9.31 2.82
C LYS A 274 -22.87 10.21 3.79
N TYR A 275 -23.20 10.20 5.09
CA TYR A 275 -22.54 11.03 6.10
C TYR A 275 -21.11 10.58 6.36
N MET A 276 -20.89 9.26 6.39
CA MET A 276 -19.54 8.70 6.42
C MET A 276 -18.75 9.08 5.16
N GLY A 277 -19.40 9.08 3.99
CA GLY A 277 -18.80 9.58 2.75
C GLY A 277 -18.28 11.03 2.89
N TYR A 278 -19.07 11.94 3.45
CA TYR A 278 -18.61 13.31 3.69
C TYR A 278 -17.43 13.39 4.67
N LEU A 279 -17.47 12.61 5.75
CA LEU A 279 -16.39 12.59 6.73
C LEU A 279 -15.07 12.14 6.09
N ILE A 280 -15.11 11.07 5.30
CA ILE A 280 -13.93 10.57 4.55
C ILE A 280 -13.44 11.63 3.57
N PHE A 281 -14.34 12.30 2.85
CA PHE A 281 -13.97 13.33 1.89
C PHE A 281 -13.29 14.54 2.57
N VAL A 282 -13.84 15.00 3.70
CA VAL A 282 -13.22 16.07 4.52
C VAL A 282 -11.84 15.65 5.02
N PHE A 283 -11.69 14.39 5.44
CA PHE A 283 -10.39 13.85 5.85
C PHE A 283 -9.38 13.85 4.70
N PHE A 284 -9.76 13.51 3.47
CA PHE A 284 -8.88 13.60 2.31
C PHE A 284 -8.48 15.05 1.98
N ILE A 285 -9.41 16.02 2.08
CA ILE A 285 -9.10 17.45 1.93
C ILE A 285 -8.11 17.89 3.01
N PHE A 286 -8.33 17.48 4.26
CA PHE A 286 -7.46 17.79 5.37
C PHE A 286 -6.03 17.30 5.13
N VAL A 287 -5.86 16.03 4.76
CA VAL A 287 -4.56 15.45 4.45
C VAL A 287 -3.93 16.16 3.25
N PHE A 288 -4.69 16.40 2.18
CA PHE A 288 -4.19 17.12 1.01
C PHE A 288 -3.64 18.50 1.42
N GLY A 289 -4.33 19.21 2.31
CA GLY A 289 -3.85 20.47 2.90
C GLY A 289 -2.53 20.32 3.68
N LEU A 290 -2.37 19.24 4.46
CA LEU A 290 -1.12 18.96 5.18
C LEU A 290 0.08 18.78 4.23
N LEU A 291 -0.13 18.18 3.06
CA LEU A 291 0.93 17.99 2.06
C LEU A 291 1.47 19.32 1.50
N PHE A 292 0.68 20.41 1.52
CA PHE A 292 1.18 21.75 1.14
C PHE A 292 2.03 22.40 2.22
N ILE A 293 1.84 22.04 3.49
CA ILE A 293 2.57 22.63 4.61
C ILE A 293 3.99 22.08 4.67
N ASN A 294 4.16 20.78 4.40
CA ASN A 294 5.46 20.15 4.44
C ASN A 294 6.32 20.51 3.21
N VAL A 295 7.53 21.04 3.45
CA VAL A 295 8.44 21.58 2.42
C VAL A 295 8.90 20.50 1.44
N ASP A 296 9.08 19.26 1.91
CA ASP A 296 9.55 18.16 1.08
C ASP A 296 8.46 17.63 0.16
N THR A 297 7.22 17.60 0.63
CA THR A 297 6.06 17.17 -0.16
C THR A 297 5.55 18.25 -1.10
N ARG A 298 5.58 19.52 -0.67
CA ARG A 298 5.04 20.66 -1.42
C ARG A 298 5.61 20.76 -2.83
N ARG A 299 6.91 20.49 -2.98
CA ARG A 299 7.58 20.51 -4.30
C ARG A 299 7.00 19.48 -5.26
N ALA A 300 6.67 18.29 -4.77
CA ALA A 300 6.07 17.24 -5.60
C ALA A 300 4.65 17.62 -6.06
N ILE A 301 3.91 18.38 -5.25
CA ILE A 301 2.54 18.81 -5.57
C ILE A 301 2.49 19.75 -6.77
N TYR A 302 3.50 20.59 -6.97
CA TYR A 302 3.52 21.52 -8.11
C TYR A 302 3.57 20.83 -9.48
N PHE A 303 3.98 19.56 -9.54
CA PHE A 303 3.97 18.77 -10.77
C PHE A 303 2.58 18.20 -11.12
N ILE A 304 1.63 18.27 -10.20
CA ILE A 304 0.33 17.59 -10.32
C ILE A 304 -0.61 18.28 -11.31
N PRO A 305 -0.72 19.61 -11.36
CA PRO A 305 -1.50 20.28 -12.40
C PRO A 305 -1.03 19.90 -13.82
N ILE A 306 0.29 19.73 -14.02
CA ILE A 306 0.86 19.29 -15.30
C ILE A 306 0.32 17.90 -15.66
N TRP A 307 0.22 16.99 -14.68
CA TRP A 307 -0.34 15.66 -14.88
C TRP A 307 -1.81 15.70 -15.31
N PHE A 308 -2.64 16.55 -14.69
CA PHE A 308 -4.04 16.70 -15.09
C PHE A 308 -4.21 17.35 -16.46
N ILE A 309 -3.36 18.33 -16.82
CA ILE A 309 -3.36 18.94 -18.15
C ILE A 309 -2.99 17.90 -19.22
N LEU A 310 -2.04 17.01 -18.94
CA LEU A 310 -1.67 15.93 -19.86
C LEU A 310 -2.78 14.87 -20.03
N LEU A 311 -3.65 14.70 -19.02
CA LEU A 311 -4.77 13.77 -19.08
C LEU A 311 -5.95 14.29 -19.93
N GLY A 312 -6.05 15.62 -20.14
CA GLY A 312 -7.12 16.26 -20.91
C GLY A 312 -8.30 16.69 -20.05
#